data_AF-W1P2L1-F1
#
_entry.id   AF-W1P2L1-F1
#
_cell.length_a   1.000
_cell.length_b   1.000
_cell.length_c   1.000
_cell.angle_alpha   90.00
_cell.angle_beta   90.00
_cell.angle_gamma   90.00
#
_symmetry.space_group_name_H-M   'P 1'
#
loop_
_entity.id
_entity.type
_entity.pdbx_description
1 polymer ?
#
loop_
_entity_poly.entity_id
_entity_poly.type
_entity_poly.pdbx_seq_one_letter_code
_entity_poly.pdbx_strand_id
1 'polypeptide(L)' 'MSGVVVDAAATILLCALHLLLLCIVECAPQGAEVLRFPGFDGDLPSKHYAGLVLLSFFFRLAS' A
#
# COMPACT_ATOMS: atom_id res chain seq x y z
N MET A 1 21.51 21.56 16.07
CA MET A 1 20.14 21.29 15.55
C MET A 1 20.10 21.79 14.13
N SER A 2 20.42 20.93 13.16
CA SER A 2 20.47 21.32 11.74
C SER A 2 19.04 21.43 11.23
N GLY A 3 18.52 22.65 11.22
CA GLY A 3 17.25 22.96 10.59
C GLY A 3 17.38 22.73 9.09
N VAL A 4 16.75 21.67 8.59
CA VAL A 4 16.67 21.44 7.16
C VAL A 4 15.79 22.55 6.59
N VAL A 5 16.40 23.56 5.97
CA VAL A 5 15.68 24.52 5.12
C VAL A 5 15.30 23.73 3.88
N VAL A 6 14.11 23.14 3.88
CA VAL A 6 13.60 22.44 2.70
C VAL A 6 13.20 23.53 1.70
N ASP A 7 13.89 23.59 0.56
CA ASP A 7 13.50 24.48 -0.54
C ASP A 7 12.04 24.18 -0.93
N ALA A 8 11.27 25.22 -1.29
CA ALA A 8 9.87 25.06 -1.68
C ALA A 8 9.72 24.04 -2.83
N ALA A 9 10.66 24.01 -3.77
CA ALA A 9 10.69 23.03 -4.85
C ALA A 9 10.93 21.60 -4.34
N ALA A 10 11.81 21.42 -3.35
CA ALA A 10 12.07 20.11 -2.75
C ALA A 10 10.83 19.58 -2.01
N THR A 11 10.09 20.47 -1.33
CA THR A 11 8.83 20.09 -0.66
C THR A 11 7.76 19.67 -1.67
N ILE A 12 7.60 20.45 -2.75
CA ILE A 12 6.66 20.12 -3.84
C ILE A 12 7.01 18.77 -4.48
N LEU A 13 8.29 18.51 -4.72
CA LEU A 13 8.75 17.25 -5.30
C LEU A 13 8.45 16.05 -4.40
N LEU A 14 8.69 16.17 -3.09
CA LEU A 14 8.36 15.12 -2.12
C LEU A 14 6.86 14.85 -2.04
N CYS A 15 6.03 15.90 -2.06
CA CYS A 15 4.57 15.75 -2.10
C CYS A 15 4.11 15.07 -3.38
N ALA A 16 4.64 15.47 -4.55
CA ALA A 16 4.31 14.84 -5.82
C ALA A 16 4.70 13.36 -5.87
N LEU A 17 5.89 13.02 -5.36
CA LEU A 17 6.33 11.63 -5.23
C LEU A 17 5.43 10.84 -4.29
N HIS A 18 5.04 11.41 -3.16
CA HIS A 18 4.13 10.76 -2.21
C HIS A 18 2.76 10.48 -2.85
N LEU A 19 2.20 11.45 -3.57
CA LEU A 19 0.93 11.27 -4.30
C LEU A 19 1.06 10.20 -5.39
N LEU A 20 2.17 10.18 -6.13
CA LEU A 20 2.44 9.15 -7.13
C LEU A 20 2.51 7.75 -6.49
N LEU A 21 3.19 7.61 -5.35
CA LEU A 21 3.27 6.35 -4.62
C LEU A 21 1.88 5.88 -4.16
N LEU A 22 1.04 6.79 -3.65
CA LEU A 22 -0.34 6.47 -3.28
C LEU A 22 -1.19 6.00 -4.48
N CYS A 23 -0.92 6.50 -5.69
CA CYS A 23 -1.63 6.07 -6.90
C CYS A 23 -1.23 4.67 -7.39
N ILE A 24 -0.07 4.17 -6.97
CA ILE A 24 0.48 2.85 -7.36
C ILE A 24 0.13 1.77 -6.31
N VAL A 25 -0.16 2.15 -5.07
CA VAL A 25 -0.56 1.22 -4.02
C VAL A 25 -2.04 0.84 -4.20
N GLU A 26 -2.29 -0.44 -4.48
CA GLU A 26 -3.65 -0.98 -4.48
C GLU A 26 -4.05 -1.51 -3.09
N CYS A 27 -5.32 -1.34 -2.73
CA CYS A 27 -5.88 -2.01 -1.56
C CYS A 27 -5.99 -3.52 -1.81
N ALA A 28 -5.96 -4.30 -0.71
CA ALA A 28 -6.22 -5.73 -0.80
C ALA A 28 -7.58 -6.00 -1.47
N PRO A 29 -7.67 -6.97 -2.38
CA PRO A 29 -8.91 -7.24 -3.10
C PRO A 29 -10.03 -7.68 -2.16
N GLN A 30 -11.27 -7.32 -2.52
CA GLN A 30 -12.45 -7.74 -1.76
C GLN A 30 -12.53 -9.27 -1.73
N GLY A 31 -12.69 -9.84 -0.53
CA GLY A 31 -12.78 -11.29 -0.33
C GLY A 31 -11.45 -12.02 -0.13
N ALA A 32 -10.30 -11.33 -0.25
CA ALA A 32 -9.01 -11.93 0.09
C ALA A 32 -8.74 -11.99 1.60
N GLU A 33 -9.53 -11.28 2.41
CA GLU A 33 -9.39 -11.29 3.87
C GLU A 33 -9.77 -12.66 4.43
N VAL A 34 -8.83 -13.28 5.17
CA VAL A 34 -9.05 -14.53 5.87
C VAL A 34 -9.77 -14.23 7.17
N LEU A 35 -11.00 -14.72 7.27
CA LEU A 35 -11.85 -14.49 8.44
C LEU A 35 -11.66 -15.55 9.52
N ARG A 36 -11.30 -16.78 9.13
CA ARG A 36 -11.08 -17.92 10.04
C ARG A 36 -10.04 -18.88 9.47
N PHE A 37 -9.31 -19.55 10.36
CA PHE A 37 -8.48 -20.70 10.01
C PHE A 37 -9.09 -21.99 10.58
N PRO A 38 -9.07 -23.10 9.84
CA PRO A 38 -9.44 -24.40 10.39
C PRO A 38 -8.57 -24.73 11.62
N GLY A 39 -9.20 -25.07 12.75
CA GLY A 39 -8.51 -25.35 14.01
C GLY A 39 -8.17 -24.13 14.86
N PHE A 40 -8.61 -22.93 14.46
CA PHE A 40 -8.52 -21.71 15.26
C PHE A 40 -9.91 -21.09 15.43
N ASP A 41 -10.46 -21.23 16.64
CA ASP A 41 -11.80 -20.73 17.00
C ASP A 41 -11.77 -19.33 17.66
N GLY A 42 -10.58 -18.75 17.84
CA GLY A 42 -10.41 -17.41 18.40
C GLY A 42 -10.53 -16.30 17.36
N ASP A 43 -10.62 -15.06 17.85
CA ASP A 43 -10.51 -13.89 16.98
C ASP A 43 -9.06 -13.71 16.51
N LEU A 44 -8.90 -13.38 15.22
CA LEU A 44 -7.59 -13.12 14.65
C LEU A 44 -7.01 -11.83 15.26
N PRO A 45 -5.77 -11.87 15.78
CA PRO A 45 -5.15 -10.69 16.40
C PRO A 45 -4.82 -9.59 15.38
N SER A 46 -4.85 -9.90 14.08
CA SER A 46 -4.62 -8.98 12.98
C SER A 46 -5.31 -9.45 11.70
N LYS A 47 -5.49 -8.54 10.73
CA LYS A 47 -6.01 -8.87 9.41
C LYS A 47 -5.03 -9.77 8.65
N HIS A 48 -5.50 -10.91 8.21
CA HIS A 48 -4.75 -11.83 7.35
C HIS A 48 -5.40 -11.85 5.97
N TYR A 49 -4.58 -11.90 4.91
CA TYR A 49 -5.07 -11.98 3.53
C TYR A 49 -4.44 -13.18 2.84
N ALA A 50 -5.24 -13.92 2.07
CA ALA A 50 -4.79 -15.04 1.25
C ALA A 50 -5.20 -14.82 -0.20
N GLY A 51 -4.26 -15.03 -1.12
CA GLY A 51 -4.47 -14.83 -2.54
C GLY A 51 -3.18 -15.06 -3.32
N LEU A 52 -3.30 -15.21 -4.64
CA LEU A 52 -2.16 -15.31 -5.53
C LEU A 52 -1.69 -13.89 -5.91
N VAL A 53 -0.40 -13.62 -5.75
CA VAL A 53 0.19 -12.37 -6.22
C VAL A 53 0.63 -12.57 -7.68
N LEU A 54 -0.11 -11.97 -8.61
CA LEU A 54 0.31 -11.86 -10.00
C LEU A 54 1.28 -10.69 -10.13
N LEU A 55 2.53 -10.99 -10.45
CA LEU A 55 3.58 -9.98 -10.63
C LEU A 55 3.31 -9.22 -11.93
N SER A 56 2.57 -8.10 -11.85
CA SER A 56 2.25 -7.23 -12.99
C SER A 56 2.67 -5.80 -12.69
N PHE A 57 3.97 -5.52 -12.88
CA PHE A 57 4.58 -4.23 -12.56
C PHE A 57 4.25 -3.10 -13.57
N PHE A 58 3.21 -3.21 -14.42
CA PHE A 58 3.11 -2.34 -15.60
C PHE A 58 1.70 -2.07 -16.18
N PHE A 59 0.64 -1.87 -15.40
CA PHE A 59 -0.70 -1.62 -16.00
C PHE A 59 -1.37 -0.26 -15.72
N ARG A 60 -0.77 0.67 -14.96
CA ARG A 60 -1.45 1.94 -14.60
C ARG A 60 -0.72 3.23 -14.98
N LEU A 61 0.14 3.20 -15.99
CA LEU A 61 0.63 4.43 -16.66
C LEU A 61 0.07 4.61 -18.08
N ALA A 62 -0.85 3.73 -18.51
CA ALA A 62 -1.37 3.71 -19.88
C ALA A 62 -2.91 3.65 -19.96
N SER A 63 -3.63 3.92 -18.86
CA SER A 63 -5.10 3.96 -18.86
C SER A 63 -5.64 5.28 -18.31
#